data_AF-A0A1A0HK81-F1
#
_entry.id   AF-A0A1A0HK81-F1
#
_cell.length_a   1.000
_cell.length_b   1.000
_cell.length_c   1.000
_cell.angle_alpha   90.00
_cell.angle_beta   90.00
_cell.angle_gamma   90.00
#
_symmetry.space_group_name_H-M   'P 1'
#
loop_
_entity.id
_entity.type
_entity.pdbx_description
1 polymer ?
#
loop_
_entity_poly.entity_id
_entity_poly.type
_entity_poly.pdbx_seq_one_letter_code
_entity_poly.pdbx_strand_id
1 'polypeptide(L)'
;MTLSLQMKEFFYCLSATDKYSDFDSRKSFNRVNQPEIETSLLGATHANDSTSSLSKAANLASSEEGVHEVRLAWRHIKKWLHKHSEDMNNSLLAPCTEADINELQKDLDCEFPACLKEFLRLTDGQSQFNENGCCGLFYGLRLLSIDEIAVMTESWRKVHESILQNTEFSGLQKYAVNSSFADNNLGTSAGFKMRPSEMKVNQNEFPEQYSVPPHTVHSIYAHSQWIPLINDETGNFIGIDLSPGASDSSAIPAAKWGQVILFGRDFDIKYKIADTFGDFLLIFANDLEKGNWDLRSSSDNEDMVSGVDAELVFVDHETKKELPYLNVLKDRATTLWISSLSAEN
;
A
#
# COMPACT_ATOMS: atom_id res chain seq x y z
N MET A 1 1.63 58.59 31.19
CA MET A 1 2.06 57.46 30.34
C MET A 1 1.76 56.20 31.16
N THR A 2 0.83 55.28 30.85
CA THR A 2 0.13 54.93 29.61
C THR A 2 -1.15 54.15 29.95
N LEU A 3 -2.18 54.84 30.46
CA LEU A 3 -3.53 54.25 30.65
C LEU A 3 -4.22 53.95 29.29
N SER A 4 -3.73 54.55 28.21
CA SER A 4 -4.21 54.33 26.84
C SER A 4 -3.63 53.08 26.16
N LEU A 5 -2.60 52.44 26.74
CA LEU A 5 -2.08 51.15 26.25
C LEU A 5 -2.87 49.98 26.84
N GLN A 6 -3.17 50.02 28.14
CA GLN A 6 -3.93 48.95 28.81
C GLN A 6 -5.38 48.83 28.31
N MET A 7 -6.03 49.95 27.95
CA MET A 7 -7.35 49.89 27.30
C MET A 7 -7.29 49.44 25.84
N LYS A 8 -6.20 49.73 25.11
CA LYS A 8 -6.01 49.19 23.75
C LYS A 8 -5.75 47.68 23.78
N GLU A 9 -5.05 47.18 24.80
CA GLU A 9 -4.81 45.75 25.02
C GLU A 9 -6.10 45.00 25.40
N PHE A 10 -6.99 45.63 26.18
CA PHE A 10 -8.29 45.06 26.55
C PHE A 10 -9.26 44.95 25.36
N PHE A 11 -9.31 45.95 24.47
CA PHE A 11 -10.10 45.86 23.24
C PHE A 11 -9.47 44.93 22.19
N TYR A 12 -8.14 44.77 22.19
CA TYR A 12 -7.44 43.81 21.33
C TYR A 12 -7.69 42.36 21.78
N CYS A 13 -7.82 42.09 23.08
CA CYS A 13 -8.24 40.77 23.61
C CYS A 13 -9.72 40.45 23.39
N LEU A 14 -10.58 41.45 23.18
CA LEU A 14 -12.02 41.26 22.91
C LEU A 14 -12.36 41.22 21.41
N SER A 15 -11.45 41.67 20.52
CA SER A 15 -11.64 41.61 19.06
C SER A 15 -10.70 40.64 18.34
N ALA A 16 -9.84 39.93 19.07
CA ALA A 16 -9.13 38.78 18.55
C ALA A 16 -10.10 37.59 18.51
N THR A 17 -10.95 37.56 17.49
CA THR A 17 -11.62 36.33 17.04
C THR A 17 -10.55 35.32 16.67
N ASP A 18 -10.16 34.51 17.65
CA ASP A 18 -9.36 33.32 17.48
C ASP A 18 -10.16 32.30 16.66
N LYS A 19 -9.78 32.17 15.39
CA LYS A 19 -10.34 31.19 14.44
C LYS A 19 -9.90 29.75 14.71
N TYR A 20 -9.21 29.47 15.82
CA TYR A 20 -8.76 28.14 16.23
C TYR A 20 -9.30 27.66 17.57
N SER A 21 -10.25 28.39 18.18
CA SER A 21 -10.84 28.00 19.47
C SER A 21 -11.92 26.90 19.41
N ASP A 22 -12.28 26.42 18.22
CA ASP A 22 -13.23 25.31 18.01
C ASP A 22 -12.55 23.95 17.71
N PHE A 23 -11.34 23.70 18.22
CA PHE A 23 -10.72 22.37 18.13
C PHE A 23 -11.27 21.43 19.21
N ASP A 24 -12.34 20.71 18.87
CA ASP A 24 -12.83 19.54 19.63
C ASP A 24 -12.23 18.26 19.03
N SER A 25 -11.23 17.68 19.72
CA SER A 25 -10.53 16.45 19.30
C SER A 25 -11.44 15.22 19.14
N ARG A 26 -12.71 15.32 19.57
CA ARG A 26 -13.70 14.24 19.46
C ARG A 26 -14.65 14.37 18.27
N LYS A 27 -14.55 15.45 17.47
CA LYS A 27 -15.50 15.71 16.36
C LYS A 27 -14.88 15.84 14.97
N SER A 28 -13.55 15.75 14.83
CA SER A 28 -12.88 15.92 13.54
C SER A 28 -12.85 14.68 12.64
N PHE A 29 -13.26 13.50 13.13
CA PHE A 29 -13.02 12.24 12.41
C PHE A 29 -14.24 11.56 11.78
N ASN A 30 -15.46 12.06 12.00
CA ASN A 30 -16.68 11.44 11.44
C ASN A 30 -17.13 12.00 10.08
N ARG A 31 -16.32 12.83 9.41
CA ARG A 31 -16.70 13.44 8.12
C ARG A 31 -16.37 12.61 6.88
N VAL A 32 -15.82 11.41 7.03
CA VAL A 32 -15.48 10.56 5.88
C VAL A 32 -16.72 9.87 5.27
N ASN A 33 -17.88 9.87 5.94
CA ASN A 33 -19.07 9.13 5.48
C ASN A 33 -20.40 9.90 5.58
N GLN A 34 -20.58 11.02 4.87
CA GLN A 34 -21.93 11.52 4.55
C GLN A 34 -21.95 12.28 3.21
N PRO A 35 -22.84 11.93 2.25
CA PRO A 35 -23.04 12.71 1.04
C PRO A 35 -24.03 13.86 1.28
N GLU A 36 -23.74 14.99 0.64
CA GLU A 36 -24.59 16.18 0.38
C GLU A 36 -24.83 17.20 1.52
N ILE A 37 -24.40 18.44 1.26
CA ILE A 37 -25.24 19.64 1.12
C ILE A 37 -24.37 20.74 0.46
N GLU A 38 -24.78 21.19 -0.73
CA GLU A 38 -24.32 22.44 -1.34
C GLU A 38 -24.73 23.64 -0.48
N THR A 39 -23.81 24.55 -0.17
CA THR A 39 -24.08 26.00 -0.20
C THR A 39 -22.77 26.80 -0.13
N SER A 40 -22.44 27.42 -1.27
CA SER A 40 -22.01 28.80 -1.43
C SER A 40 -21.75 29.63 -0.15
N LEU A 41 -20.53 30.18 -0.01
CA LEU A 41 -20.34 31.63 0.19
C LEU A 41 -18.86 32.08 0.13
N LEU A 42 -18.55 32.91 -0.87
CA LEU A 42 -17.70 34.12 -0.91
C LEU A 42 -16.27 34.06 -0.32
N GLY A 43 -15.18 34.35 -1.04
CA GLY A 43 -15.04 35.19 -2.24
C GLY A 43 -15.01 36.67 -1.89
N ALA A 44 -13.85 37.21 -1.50
CA ALA A 44 -13.59 38.64 -1.45
C ALA A 44 -12.16 38.97 -1.97
N THR A 45 -12.14 39.39 -3.24
CA THR A 45 -11.36 40.50 -3.80
C THR A 45 -9.84 40.55 -3.56
N HIS A 46 -9.06 40.34 -4.62
CA HIS A 46 -8.41 41.44 -5.34
C HIS A 46 -8.19 41.03 -6.80
N ALA A 47 -8.64 41.91 -7.69
CA ALA A 47 -8.57 41.75 -9.14
C ALA A 47 -7.12 41.82 -9.64
N ASN A 48 -6.69 40.85 -10.43
CA ASN A 48 -6.07 41.17 -11.71
C ASN A 48 -6.28 40.04 -12.72
N ASP A 49 -6.46 40.47 -13.95
CA ASP A 49 -6.97 39.78 -15.11
C ASP A 49 -5.99 38.71 -15.66
N SER A 50 -6.38 37.44 -15.69
CA SER A 50 -5.88 36.43 -16.66
C SER A 50 -6.78 35.18 -16.66
N THR A 51 -7.74 35.15 -17.57
CA THR A 51 -8.61 34.01 -17.86
C THR A 51 -7.85 32.92 -18.62
N SER A 52 -7.20 31.97 -17.92
CA SER A 52 -6.73 30.71 -18.54
C SER A 52 -6.33 29.56 -17.58
N SER A 53 -6.68 29.59 -16.30
CA SER A 53 -6.12 28.63 -15.31
C SER A 53 -7.13 27.71 -14.61
N LEU A 54 -8.40 27.64 -15.05
CA LEU A 54 -9.38 26.75 -14.41
C LEU A 54 -9.28 25.28 -14.87
N SER A 55 -8.73 25.01 -16.06
CA SER A 55 -8.50 23.64 -16.55
C SER A 55 -7.20 23.01 -16.03
N LYS A 56 -6.28 23.80 -15.47
CA LYS A 56 -5.00 23.32 -14.94
C LYS A 56 -5.07 22.89 -13.48
N ALA A 57 -5.97 23.48 -12.68
CA ALA A 57 -6.15 23.15 -11.26
C ALA A 57 -6.80 21.77 -11.05
N ALA A 58 -7.76 21.38 -11.91
CA ALA A 58 -8.39 20.06 -11.84
C ALA A 58 -7.43 18.91 -12.25
N ASN A 59 -6.53 19.16 -13.20
CA ASN A 59 -5.49 18.17 -13.58
C ASN A 59 -4.34 18.10 -12.58
N LEU A 60 -3.98 19.20 -11.91
CA LEU A 60 -2.92 19.22 -10.88
C LEU A 60 -3.36 18.53 -9.57
N ALA A 61 -4.64 18.62 -9.20
CA ALA A 61 -5.18 17.96 -8.00
C ALA A 61 -5.12 16.43 -8.05
N SER A 62 -5.25 15.83 -9.25
CA SER A 62 -5.06 14.37 -9.42
C SER A 62 -3.60 13.92 -9.31
N SER A 63 -2.65 14.84 -9.53
CA SER A 63 -1.22 14.52 -9.53
C SER A 63 -0.60 14.48 -8.13
N GLU A 64 -1.25 15.02 -7.11
CA GLU A 64 -0.74 15.08 -5.73
C GLU A 64 -1.60 14.28 -4.74
N GLU A 65 -2.45 13.39 -5.25
CA GLU A 65 -3.34 12.60 -4.42
C GLU A 65 -2.56 11.68 -3.47
N GLY A 66 -2.95 11.66 -2.19
CA GLY A 66 -2.29 10.89 -1.14
C GLY A 66 -1.02 11.54 -0.58
N VAL A 67 -0.49 12.62 -1.17
CA VAL A 67 0.77 13.25 -0.72
C VAL A 67 0.61 13.91 0.65
N HIS A 68 -0.52 14.57 0.90
CA HIS A 68 -0.80 15.21 2.18
C HIS A 68 -0.97 14.18 3.30
N GLU A 69 -1.64 13.08 2.98
CA GLU A 69 -1.89 11.93 3.85
C GLU A 69 -0.56 11.26 4.24
N VAL A 70 0.36 11.08 3.29
CA VAL A 70 1.73 10.58 3.56
C VAL A 70 2.44 11.47 4.59
N ARG A 71 2.51 12.78 4.35
CA ARG A 71 3.20 13.72 5.25
C ARG A 71 2.56 13.74 6.63
N LEU A 72 1.22 13.70 6.68
CA LEU A 72 0.47 13.66 7.91
C LEU A 72 0.77 12.37 8.69
N ALA A 73 0.52 11.21 8.08
CA ALA A 73 0.74 9.91 8.69
C ALA A 73 2.19 9.76 9.19
N TRP A 74 3.17 10.13 8.37
CA TRP A 74 4.59 10.01 8.73
C TRP A 74 4.94 10.86 9.95
N ARG A 75 4.38 12.07 10.07
CA ARG A 75 4.56 12.91 11.27
C ARG A 75 4.02 12.23 12.53
N HIS A 76 2.88 11.55 12.44
CA HIS A 76 2.29 10.81 13.56
C HIS A 76 3.11 9.55 13.90
N ILE A 77 3.55 8.80 12.89
CA ILE A 77 4.42 7.62 13.04
C ILE A 77 5.75 8.01 13.70
N LYS A 78 6.46 9.02 13.19
CA LYS A 78 7.72 9.51 13.78
C LYS A 78 7.54 10.00 15.22
N LYS A 79 6.45 10.72 15.51
CA LYS A 79 6.13 11.15 16.88
C LYS A 79 5.89 9.96 17.80
N TRP A 80 5.20 8.92 17.32
CA TRP A 80 4.97 7.70 18.09
C TRP A 80 6.28 6.94 18.34
N LEU A 81 7.12 6.80 17.31
CA LEU A 81 8.42 6.13 17.39
C LEU A 81 9.34 6.82 18.42
N HIS A 82 9.50 8.14 18.33
CA HIS A 82 10.29 8.91 19.30
C HIS A 82 9.80 8.78 20.75
N LYS A 83 8.52 8.45 20.97
CA LYS A 83 7.94 8.30 22.30
C LYS A 83 8.04 6.87 22.84
N HIS A 84 7.88 5.86 22.00
CA HIS A 84 7.69 4.48 22.46
C HIS A 84 8.80 3.52 22.04
N SER A 85 9.52 3.77 20.93
CA SER A 85 10.59 2.88 20.45
C SER A 85 11.66 3.68 19.68
N GLU A 86 12.70 4.07 20.41
CA GLU A 86 13.86 4.78 19.82
C GLU A 86 14.69 3.85 18.93
N ASP A 87 14.81 2.57 19.26
CA ASP A 87 15.54 1.59 18.46
C ASP A 87 14.91 1.42 17.07
N MET A 88 13.59 1.23 17.02
CA MET A 88 12.84 1.19 15.76
C MET A 88 13.00 2.47 14.95
N ASN A 89 13.05 3.63 15.63
CA ASN A 89 13.30 4.90 14.97
C ASN A 89 14.69 5.00 14.35
N ASN A 90 15.69 4.40 14.99
CA ASN A 90 17.08 4.35 14.53
C ASN A 90 17.30 3.32 13.41
N SER A 91 16.38 2.37 13.23
CA SER A 91 16.38 1.45 12.08
C SER A 91 16.01 2.12 10.75
N LEU A 92 15.35 3.29 10.79
CA LEU A 92 14.90 3.99 9.58
C LEU A 92 16.08 4.62 8.84
N LEU A 93 16.18 4.31 7.54
CA LEU A 93 17.24 4.81 6.67
C LEU A 93 16.98 6.26 6.24
N ALA A 94 18.07 6.93 5.86
CA ALA A 94 18.04 8.31 5.41
C ALA A 94 17.12 8.49 4.18
N PRO A 95 16.50 9.67 3.98
CA PRO A 95 15.65 9.89 2.83
C PRO A 95 16.34 9.72 1.47
N CYS A 96 15.63 9.18 0.48
CA CYS A 96 16.11 9.12 -0.90
C CYS A 96 16.17 10.52 -1.53
N THR A 97 17.16 10.74 -2.39
CA THR A 97 17.20 11.93 -3.24
C THR A 97 16.27 11.77 -4.45
N GLU A 98 15.95 12.89 -5.10
CA GLU A 98 15.19 12.84 -6.36
C GLU A 98 15.95 12.10 -7.48
N ALA A 99 17.28 12.09 -7.44
CA ALA A 99 18.10 11.35 -8.39
C ALA A 99 17.92 9.84 -8.22
N ASP A 100 17.98 9.35 -6.97
CA ASP A 100 17.84 7.92 -6.64
C ASP A 100 16.45 7.39 -7.08
N ILE A 101 15.40 8.16 -6.81
CA ILE A 101 14.03 7.80 -7.22
C ILE A 101 13.89 7.78 -8.76
N ASN A 102 14.52 8.73 -9.44
CA ASN A 102 14.49 8.77 -10.91
C ASN A 102 15.28 7.62 -11.54
N GLU A 103 16.39 7.22 -10.93
CA GLU A 103 17.16 6.05 -11.34
C GLU A 103 16.34 4.77 -11.15
N LEU A 104 15.70 4.58 -9.98
CA LEU A 104 14.82 3.43 -9.75
C LEU A 104 13.67 3.34 -10.76
N GLN A 105 12.97 4.46 -11.02
CA GLN A 105 11.90 4.49 -12.02
C GLN A 105 12.40 4.13 -13.43
N LYS A 106 13.62 4.57 -13.77
CA LYS A 106 14.24 4.26 -15.06
C LYS A 106 14.63 2.79 -15.15
N ASP A 107 15.21 2.22 -14.09
CA ASP A 107 15.62 0.82 -14.05
C ASP A 107 14.41 -0.12 -14.07
N LEU A 108 13.32 0.28 -13.42
CA LEU A 108 12.07 -0.47 -13.44
C LEU A 108 11.19 -0.15 -14.64
N ASP A 109 11.53 0.81 -15.49
CA ASP A 109 10.70 1.24 -16.63
C ASP A 109 9.23 1.49 -16.23
N CYS A 110 9.03 2.19 -15.10
CA CYS A 110 7.70 2.54 -14.59
C CYS A 110 7.68 3.89 -13.88
N GLU A 111 6.53 4.56 -13.88
CA GLU A 111 6.33 5.78 -13.10
C GLU A 111 5.69 5.47 -11.75
N PHE A 112 6.18 6.15 -10.70
CA PHE A 112 5.62 6.03 -9.37
C PHE A 112 4.58 7.10 -9.06
N PRO A 113 3.51 6.75 -8.30
CA PRO A 113 2.57 7.72 -7.76
C PRO A 113 3.28 8.81 -6.96
N ALA A 114 2.75 10.03 -6.98
CA ALA A 114 3.36 11.15 -6.26
C ALA A 114 3.45 10.90 -4.74
N CYS A 115 2.45 10.24 -4.15
CA CYS A 115 2.48 9.85 -2.74
C CYS A 115 3.64 8.90 -2.41
N LEU A 116 3.94 7.93 -3.28
CA LEU A 116 5.08 7.03 -3.10
C LEU A 116 6.41 7.78 -3.21
N LYS A 117 6.56 8.66 -4.20
CA LYS A 117 7.76 9.50 -4.34
C LYS A 117 7.98 10.40 -3.13
N GLU A 118 6.91 10.98 -2.59
CA GLU A 118 6.99 11.75 -1.35
C GLU A 118 7.42 10.89 -0.18
N PHE A 119 6.91 9.67 -0.06
CA PHE A 119 7.29 8.78 1.03
C PHE A 119 8.77 8.37 0.98
N LEU A 120 9.30 8.05 -0.20
CA LEU A 120 10.73 7.74 -0.39
C LEU A 120 11.62 8.95 -0.05
N ARG A 121 11.13 10.18 -0.26
CA ARG A 121 11.79 11.43 0.19
C ARG A 121 11.69 11.68 1.70
N LEU A 122 11.00 10.83 2.45
CA LEU A 122 10.93 10.89 3.90
C LEU A 122 11.76 9.79 4.56
N THR A 123 11.93 8.62 3.91
CA THR A 123 12.73 7.49 4.39
C THR A 123 13.02 6.49 3.28
N ASP A 124 14.24 5.93 3.27
CA ASP A 124 14.65 4.85 2.37
C ASP A 124 14.49 3.46 3.00
N GLY A 125 13.35 3.19 3.63
CA GLY A 125 13.11 1.89 4.26
C GLY A 125 13.76 1.72 5.64
N GLN A 126 13.89 0.46 6.05
CA GLN A 126 14.55 0.05 7.30
C GLN A 126 15.84 -0.72 7.02
N SER A 127 16.83 -0.58 7.91
CA SER A 127 18.03 -1.40 7.90
C SER A 127 17.70 -2.87 8.16
N GLN A 128 18.57 -3.76 7.69
CA GLN A 128 18.36 -5.21 7.82
C GLN A 128 18.52 -5.68 9.28
N PHE A 129 17.80 -6.75 9.62
CA PHE A 129 17.58 -7.33 10.96
C PHE A 129 18.87 -7.56 11.80
N ASN A 130 20.02 -7.64 11.14
CA ASN A 130 21.31 -8.07 11.69
C ASN A 130 22.26 -6.91 12.04
N GLU A 131 21.90 -5.66 11.76
CA GLU A 131 22.71 -4.49 12.18
C GLU A 131 22.24 -3.90 13.52
N ASN A 132 20.91 -3.88 13.75
CA ASN A 132 20.32 -3.16 14.90
C ASN A 132 19.31 -3.98 15.73
N GLY A 133 19.08 -5.27 15.44
CA GLY A 133 18.10 -6.10 16.17
C GLY A 133 16.64 -5.64 16.08
N CYS A 134 16.34 -4.67 15.20
CA CYS A 134 15.02 -4.06 15.12
C CYS A 134 14.07 -4.89 14.26
N CYS A 135 12.90 -5.22 14.82
CA CYS A 135 11.80 -5.86 14.11
C CYS A 135 11.18 -4.90 13.06
N GLY A 136 10.37 -5.42 12.15
CA GLY A 136 9.71 -4.58 11.14
C GLY A 136 8.75 -3.53 11.73
N LEU A 137 8.77 -2.31 11.18
CA LEU A 137 7.98 -1.17 11.64
C LEU A 137 6.46 -1.43 11.59
N PHE A 138 6.00 -2.15 10.58
CA PHE A 138 4.57 -2.37 10.36
C PHE A 138 4.13 -3.64 11.08
N TYR A 139 4.15 -3.59 12.42
CA TYR A 139 3.75 -4.71 13.28
C TYR A 139 4.50 -6.02 12.97
N GLY A 140 5.84 -5.92 12.86
CA GLY A 140 6.73 -7.02 12.47
C GLY A 140 7.05 -7.08 10.98
N LEU A 141 6.27 -6.41 10.12
CA LEU A 141 6.56 -6.32 8.68
C LEU A 141 7.57 -5.20 8.39
N ARG A 142 8.57 -5.51 7.57
CA ARG A 142 9.72 -4.62 7.33
C ARG A 142 9.52 -3.76 6.10
N LEU A 143 9.88 -2.48 6.21
CA LEU A 143 9.92 -1.55 5.08
C LEU A 143 11.18 -1.77 4.25
N LEU A 144 11.02 -2.02 2.95
CA LEU A 144 12.11 -2.24 2.01
C LEU A 144 12.83 -0.93 1.66
N SER A 145 14.16 -1.00 1.49
CA SER A 145 14.93 0.09 0.87
C SER A 145 14.74 0.13 -0.65
N ILE A 146 15.14 1.22 -1.29
CA ILE A 146 15.03 1.41 -2.74
C ILE A 146 15.76 0.30 -3.52
N ASP A 147 16.91 -0.15 -3.03
CA ASP A 147 17.69 -1.26 -3.60
C ASP A 147 16.93 -2.58 -3.49
N GLU A 148 16.32 -2.85 -2.34
CA GLU A 148 15.52 -4.05 -2.14
C GLU A 148 14.24 -4.02 -2.98
N ILE A 149 13.59 -2.87 -3.11
CA ILE A 149 12.45 -2.68 -4.01
C ILE A 149 12.85 -3.05 -5.44
N ALA A 150 14.01 -2.60 -5.93
CA ALA A 150 14.50 -2.93 -7.26
C ALA A 150 14.68 -4.45 -7.43
N VAL A 151 15.43 -5.09 -6.52
CA VAL A 151 15.73 -6.53 -6.56
C VAL A 151 14.47 -7.37 -6.47
N MET A 152 13.57 -7.03 -5.56
CA MET A 152 12.32 -7.77 -5.37
C MET A 152 11.39 -7.60 -6.57
N THR A 153 11.27 -6.39 -7.11
CA THR A 153 10.46 -6.13 -8.31
C THR A 153 10.98 -6.95 -9.50
N GLU A 154 12.30 -6.96 -9.74
CA GLU A 154 12.89 -7.75 -10.83
C GLU A 154 12.68 -9.26 -10.64
N SER A 155 12.80 -9.74 -9.40
CA SER A 155 12.55 -11.14 -9.07
C SER A 155 11.11 -11.55 -9.37
N TRP A 156 10.14 -10.73 -8.96
CA TRP A 156 8.71 -10.99 -9.22
C TRP A 156 8.34 -10.81 -10.70
N ARG A 157 9.04 -9.95 -11.45
CA ARG A 157 8.92 -9.86 -12.93
C ARG A 157 9.33 -11.15 -13.62
N LYS A 158 10.42 -11.77 -13.20
CA LYS A 158 10.85 -13.09 -13.74
C LYS A 158 9.81 -14.17 -13.48
N VAL A 159 9.18 -14.16 -12.30
CA VAL A 159 8.06 -15.06 -11.98
C VAL A 159 6.86 -14.80 -12.90
N HIS A 160 6.48 -13.54 -13.11
CA HIS A 160 5.39 -13.18 -14.02
C HIS A 160 5.69 -13.60 -15.47
N GLU A 161 6.91 -13.38 -15.96
CA GLU A 161 7.33 -13.82 -17.30
C GLU A 161 7.22 -15.35 -17.45
N SER A 162 7.67 -16.11 -16.46
CA SER A 162 7.52 -17.57 -16.45
C SER A 162 6.06 -18.02 -16.50
N ILE A 163 5.16 -17.31 -15.82
CA ILE A 163 3.72 -17.59 -15.84
C ILE A 163 3.16 -17.35 -17.26
N LEU A 164 3.55 -16.27 -17.91
CA LEU A 164 3.12 -15.95 -19.27
C LEU A 164 3.60 -17.00 -20.28
N GLN A 165 4.89 -17.37 -20.22
CA GLN A 165 5.47 -18.40 -21.09
C GLN A 165 4.77 -19.77 -20.92
N ASN A 166 4.52 -20.18 -19.68
CA ASN A 166 3.79 -21.43 -19.38
C ASN A 166 2.35 -21.39 -19.89
N THR A 167 1.69 -20.22 -19.82
CA THR A 167 0.33 -20.02 -20.30
C THR A 167 0.25 -20.07 -21.83
N GLU A 168 1.18 -19.42 -22.54
CA GLU A 168 1.27 -19.47 -24.01
C GLU A 168 1.53 -20.90 -24.51
N PHE A 169 2.47 -21.61 -23.88
CA PHE A 169 2.78 -22.99 -24.23
C PHE A 169 1.57 -23.91 -24.04
N SER A 170 0.85 -23.77 -22.91
CA SER A 170 -0.40 -24.48 -22.63
C SER A 170 -1.51 -24.14 -23.64
N GLY A 171 -1.64 -22.88 -24.04
CA GLY A 171 -2.60 -22.41 -25.03
C GLY A 171 -2.34 -22.96 -26.43
N LEU A 172 -1.09 -22.92 -26.90
CA LEU A 172 -0.65 -23.48 -28.17
C LEU A 172 -0.83 -25.00 -28.20
N GLN A 173 -0.52 -25.70 -27.10
CA GLN A 173 -0.75 -27.14 -26.99
C GLN A 173 -2.25 -27.48 -27.07
N LYS A 174 -3.11 -26.73 -26.39
CA LYS A 174 -4.58 -26.88 -26.50
C LYS A 174 -5.08 -26.62 -27.91
N TYR A 175 -4.56 -25.59 -28.59
CA TYR A 175 -4.91 -25.30 -29.98
C TYR A 175 -4.45 -26.40 -30.93
N ALA A 176 -3.23 -26.94 -30.79
CA ALA A 176 -2.72 -28.03 -31.62
C ALA A 176 -3.51 -29.34 -31.45
N VAL A 177 -3.99 -29.64 -30.24
CA VAL A 177 -4.86 -30.79 -29.96
C VAL A 177 -6.27 -30.56 -30.53
N ASN A 178 -6.85 -29.37 -30.35
CA ASN A 178 -8.20 -29.05 -30.82
C ASN A 178 -8.30 -28.82 -32.34
N SER A 179 -7.20 -28.46 -33.00
CA SER A 179 -7.15 -28.24 -34.46
C SER A 179 -6.95 -29.52 -35.26
N SER A 180 -7.00 -30.70 -34.62
CA SER A 180 -6.87 -32.02 -35.27
C SER A 180 -5.62 -32.18 -36.15
N PHE A 181 -4.56 -31.39 -35.93
CA PHE A 181 -3.27 -31.59 -36.59
C PHE A 181 -2.53 -32.85 -36.11
N ALA A 182 -2.99 -33.46 -35.01
CA ALA A 182 -2.45 -34.70 -34.48
C ALA A 182 -2.94 -35.97 -35.22
N ASP A 183 -3.89 -35.86 -36.18
CA ASP A 183 -4.47 -37.03 -36.86
C ASP A 183 -3.96 -37.24 -38.30
N ASN A 184 -3.06 -36.39 -38.79
CA ASN A 184 -2.39 -36.62 -40.08
C ASN A 184 -1.20 -37.54 -39.90
N ASN A 185 -1.50 -38.83 -39.86
CA ASN A 185 -0.56 -39.95 -39.97
C ASN A 185 0.13 -39.94 -41.35
N LEU A 186 1.12 -39.06 -41.55
CA LEU A 186 2.04 -39.14 -42.68
C LEU A 186 3.19 -40.10 -42.34
N GLY A 187 3.03 -41.35 -42.75
CA GLY A 187 4.13 -42.20 -43.22
C GLY A 187 5.14 -42.67 -42.17
N THR A 188 4.85 -43.84 -41.59
CA THR A 188 5.80 -44.64 -40.80
C THR A 188 6.96 -45.16 -41.65
N SER A 189 8.21 -44.81 -41.31
CA SER A 189 9.39 -45.62 -41.67
C SER A 189 10.65 -45.34 -40.82
N ALA A 190 10.57 -45.54 -39.50
CA ALA A 190 11.73 -45.97 -38.69
C ALA A 190 11.24 -46.42 -37.31
N GLY A 191 11.62 -47.64 -36.92
CA GLY A 191 11.14 -48.31 -35.70
C GLY A 191 11.68 -47.70 -34.40
N PHE A 192 11.14 -46.56 -33.99
CA PHE A 192 11.24 -46.07 -32.62
C PHE A 192 9.97 -46.43 -31.86
N LYS A 193 10.08 -47.39 -30.92
CA LYS A 193 9.04 -47.62 -29.91
C LYS A 193 9.02 -46.40 -28.98
N MET A 194 8.18 -45.42 -29.30
CA MET A 194 7.81 -44.39 -28.34
C MET A 194 7.01 -45.07 -27.23
N ARG A 195 7.56 -45.01 -26.03
CA ARG A 195 6.86 -45.32 -24.78
C ARG A 195 5.62 -44.42 -24.73
N PRO A 196 4.43 -44.90 -24.33
CA PRO A 196 3.34 -43.99 -24.05
C PRO A 196 3.81 -43.16 -22.85
N SER A 197 4.26 -41.93 -23.12
CA SER A 197 4.45 -40.94 -22.07
C SER A 197 3.05 -40.66 -21.56
N GLU A 198 2.74 -41.16 -20.36
CA GLU A 198 1.58 -40.73 -19.61
C GLU A 198 1.54 -39.21 -19.68
N MET A 199 0.54 -38.66 -20.38
CA MET A 199 0.27 -37.23 -20.41
C MET A 199 -0.02 -36.84 -18.96
N LYS A 200 1.01 -36.36 -18.25
CA LYS A 200 0.81 -35.59 -17.03
C LYS A 200 0.03 -34.37 -17.46
N VAL A 201 -1.28 -34.41 -17.24
CA VAL A 201 -2.14 -33.23 -17.28
C VAL A 201 -1.43 -32.20 -16.41
N ASN A 202 -0.98 -31.10 -17.04
CA ASN A 202 -0.31 -29.99 -16.36
C ASN A 202 -1.16 -29.64 -15.13
N GLN A 203 -0.68 -30.00 -13.96
CA GLN A 203 -1.20 -29.44 -12.72
C GLN A 203 -0.87 -27.95 -12.81
N ASN A 204 -1.88 -27.08 -12.69
CA ASN A 204 -1.62 -25.65 -12.55
C ASN A 204 -0.59 -25.50 -11.44
N GLU A 205 0.53 -24.83 -11.76
CA GLU A 205 1.65 -24.66 -10.83
C GLU A 205 1.24 -23.86 -9.59
N PHE A 206 0.13 -23.12 -9.68
CA PHE A 206 -0.46 -22.30 -8.63
C PHE A 206 -1.97 -22.61 -8.46
N PRO A 207 -2.52 -22.46 -7.23
CA PRO A 207 -3.96 -22.47 -6.99
C PRO A 207 -4.71 -21.40 -7.80
N GLU A 208 -6.04 -21.50 -7.84
CA GLU A 208 -6.85 -20.44 -8.44
C GLU A 208 -6.66 -19.11 -7.72
N GLN A 209 -6.49 -18.05 -8.51
CA GLN A 209 -6.18 -16.72 -8.02
C GLN A 209 -7.43 -15.84 -8.08
N TYR A 210 -7.60 -14.94 -7.10
CA TYR A 210 -8.77 -14.05 -7.02
C TYR A 210 -8.38 -12.66 -6.51
N SER A 211 -9.34 -11.74 -6.47
CA SER A 211 -9.17 -10.42 -5.85
C SER A 211 -10.38 -10.00 -5.01
N VAL A 212 -10.10 -9.19 -3.98
CA VAL A 212 -11.09 -8.56 -3.10
C VAL A 212 -10.80 -7.05 -3.02
N PRO A 213 -11.73 -6.18 -3.45
CA PRO A 213 -12.97 -6.51 -4.18
C PRO A 213 -12.70 -7.21 -5.53
N PRO A 214 -13.66 -8.00 -6.05
CA PRO A 214 -13.50 -8.69 -7.33
C PRO A 214 -13.10 -7.74 -8.46
N HIS A 215 -12.21 -8.19 -9.35
CA HIS A 215 -11.74 -7.45 -10.53
C HIS A 215 -10.97 -6.15 -10.26
N THR A 216 -10.74 -5.78 -8.99
CA THR A 216 -9.94 -4.58 -8.66
C THR A 216 -8.44 -4.82 -8.82
N VAL A 217 -8.01 -6.07 -8.63
CA VAL A 217 -6.63 -6.53 -8.83
C VAL A 217 -6.64 -7.72 -9.79
N HIS A 218 -5.61 -7.85 -10.63
CA HIS A 218 -5.47 -9.00 -11.53
C HIS A 218 -5.45 -10.32 -10.74
N SER A 219 -6.26 -11.27 -11.19
CA SER A 219 -6.38 -12.61 -10.62
C SER A 219 -5.25 -13.52 -11.14
N ILE A 220 -4.01 -13.14 -10.85
CA ILE A 220 -2.78 -13.86 -11.22
C ILE A 220 -1.82 -13.95 -10.02
N TYR A 221 -0.90 -14.91 -10.05
CA TYR A 221 0.01 -15.12 -8.91
C TYR A 221 1.01 -13.97 -8.73
N ALA A 222 1.62 -13.51 -9.84
CA ALA A 222 2.61 -12.44 -9.88
C ALA A 222 2.34 -11.50 -11.07
N HIS A 223 2.63 -10.21 -10.93
CA HIS A 223 2.54 -9.22 -12.00
C HIS A 223 3.77 -8.30 -12.03
N SER A 224 4.21 -7.91 -13.23
CA SER A 224 5.41 -7.08 -13.43
C SER A 224 5.28 -5.64 -12.93
N GLN A 225 4.05 -5.17 -12.73
CA GLN A 225 3.72 -3.81 -12.30
C GLN A 225 3.20 -3.75 -10.85
N TRP A 226 3.42 -4.81 -10.06
CA TRP A 226 3.22 -4.79 -8.61
C TRP A 226 4.55 -4.50 -7.94
N ILE A 227 4.62 -3.35 -7.25
CA ILE A 227 5.85 -2.85 -6.64
C ILE A 227 5.82 -3.17 -5.14
N PRO A 228 6.60 -4.15 -4.66
CA PRO A 228 6.67 -4.49 -3.23
C PRO A 228 7.32 -3.36 -2.45
N LEU A 229 6.75 -2.97 -1.31
CA LEU A 229 7.29 -1.92 -0.44
C LEU A 229 7.54 -2.40 0.99
N ILE A 230 6.70 -3.31 1.49
CA ILE A 230 6.81 -3.88 2.83
C ILE A 230 6.74 -5.39 2.68
N ASN A 231 7.57 -6.14 3.40
CA ASN A 231 7.58 -7.59 3.37
C ASN A 231 7.46 -8.22 4.76
N ASP A 232 7.11 -9.51 4.77
CA ASP A 232 7.11 -10.36 5.96
C ASP A 232 8.34 -11.28 6.05
N GLU A 233 9.32 -11.07 5.15
CA GLU A 233 10.53 -11.90 4.98
C GLU A 233 10.29 -13.37 4.57
N THR A 234 9.03 -13.78 4.34
CA THR A 234 8.67 -15.15 3.93
C THR A 234 8.09 -15.25 2.51
N GLY A 235 7.94 -14.10 1.85
CA GLY A 235 7.54 -13.98 0.45
C GLY A 235 6.19 -13.30 0.24
N ASN A 236 5.65 -12.62 1.27
CA ASN A 236 4.44 -11.83 1.19
C ASN A 236 4.72 -10.34 1.28
N PHE A 237 3.91 -9.55 0.59
CA PHE A 237 4.16 -8.13 0.38
C PHE A 237 2.90 -7.28 0.55
N ILE A 238 3.12 -6.10 1.13
CA ILE A 238 2.27 -4.93 0.89
C ILE A 238 2.98 -4.10 -0.18
N GLY A 239 2.26 -3.71 -1.21
CA GLY A 239 2.85 -2.93 -2.28
C GLY A 239 1.84 -2.15 -3.10
N ILE A 240 2.36 -1.49 -4.14
CA ILE A 240 1.60 -0.61 -5.02
C ILE A 240 1.29 -1.32 -6.32
N ASP A 241 0.03 -1.24 -6.73
CA ASP A 241 -0.44 -1.75 -8.01
C ASP A 241 -0.46 -0.64 -9.07
N LEU A 242 0.46 -0.72 -10.03
CA LEU A 242 0.53 0.18 -11.17
C LEU A 242 -0.25 -0.36 -12.40
N SER A 243 -0.87 -1.53 -12.27
CA SER A 243 -1.74 -2.13 -13.28
C SER A 243 -3.04 -2.61 -12.62
N PRO A 244 -3.88 -1.68 -12.14
CA PRO A 244 -5.15 -2.06 -11.55
C PRO A 244 -5.98 -2.90 -12.54
N GLY A 245 -6.81 -3.78 -12.00
CA GLY A 245 -7.79 -4.50 -12.81
C GLY A 245 -8.79 -3.54 -13.44
N ALA A 246 -9.66 -4.06 -14.30
CA ALA A 246 -10.74 -3.29 -14.89
C ALA A 246 -12.08 -3.89 -14.47
N SER A 247 -12.99 -3.06 -13.96
CA SER A 247 -14.38 -3.42 -13.74
C SER A 247 -15.27 -2.39 -14.41
N ASP A 248 -16.11 -2.84 -15.33
CA ASP A 248 -17.15 -2.02 -15.96
C ASP A 248 -18.42 -1.94 -15.10
N SER A 249 -18.47 -2.66 -13.97
CA SER A 249 -19.64 -2.70 -13.10
C SER A 249 -19.62 -1.57 -12.08
N SER A 250 -20.67 -0.74 -12.09
CA SER A 250 -20.86 0.35 -11.12
C SER A 250 -21.05 -0.11 -9.68
N ALA A 251 -21.36 -1.41 -9.46
CA ALA A 251 -21.55 -2.02 -8.14
C ALA A 251 -20.22 -2.48 -7.49
N ILE A 252 -19.10 -2.40 -8.22
CA ILE A 252 -17.78 -2.77 -7.72
C ILE A 252 -16.96 -1.49 -7.59
N PRO A 253 -16.29 -1.25 -6.44
CA PRO A 253 -15.40 -0.10 -6.30
C PRO A 253 -14.39 -0.04 -7.44
N ALA A 254 -14.22 1.15 -8.02
CA ALA A 254 -13.29 1.33 -9.13
C ALA A 254 -11.87 0.93 -8.71
N ALA A 255 -11.23 0.14 -9.56
CA ALA A 255 -9.81 -0.15 -9.46
C ALA A 255 -9.04 1.14 -9.72
N LYS A 256 -7.98 1.39 -8.95
CA LYS A 256 -7.27 2.67 -8.99
C LYS A 256 -5.79 2.47 -9.21
N TRP A 257 -5.23 3.23 -10.14
CA TRP A 257 -3.79 3.24 -10.36
C TRP A 257 -3.07 3.79 -9.13
N GLY A 258 -2.09 3.06 -8.62
CA GLY A 258 -1.42 3.42 -7.36
C GLY A 258 -2.12 2.91 -6.10
N GLN A 259 -3.15 2.05 -6.22
CA GLN A 259 -3.79 1.41 -5.07
C GLN A 259 -2.81 0.49 -4.32
N VAL A 260 -3.04 0.32 -3.03
CA VAL A 260 -2.22 -0.54 -2.17
C VAL A 260 -2.84 -1.92 -2.07
N ILE A 261 -2.05 -2.96 -2.33
CA ILE A 261 -2.50 -4.35 -2.39
C ILE A 261 -1.68 -5.29 -1.52
N LEU A 262 -2.30 -6.38 -1.08
CA LEU A 262 -1.63 -7.57 -0.54
C LEU A 262 -1.43 -8.60 -1.65
N PHE A 263 -0.20 -9.06 -1.83
CA PHE A 263 0.17 -10.11 -2.78
C PHE A 263 1.40 -10.87 -2.27
N GLY A 264 1.70 -12.01 -2.89
CA GLY A 264 2.85 -12.81 -2.50
C GLY A 264 2.58 -14.30 -2.52
N ARG A 265 3.51 -15.03 -1.90
CA ARG A 265 3.55 -16.49 -1.84
C ARG A 265 2.26 -17.12 -1.31
N ASP A 266 1.70 -16.55 -0.25
CA ASP A 266 0.54 -17.10 0.47
C ASP A 266 -0.76 -16.31 0.18
N PHE A 267 -0.72 -15.42 -0.81
CA PHE A 267 -1.86 -14.61 -1.23
C PHE A 267 -2.42 -15.06 -2.57
N ASP A 268 -3.12 -16.20 -2.59
CA ASP A 268 -3.92 -16.61 -3.76
C ASP A 268 -5.05 -15.61 -4.05
N ILE A 269 -5.60 -15.01 -2.98
CA ILE A 269 -6.54 -13.88 -3.07
C ILE A 269 -5.77 -12.60 -2.80
N LYS A 270 -5.80 -11.67 -3.76
CA LYS A 270 -5.22 -10.34 -3.62
C LYS A 270 -6.22 -9.41 -2.95
N TYR A 271 -5.76 -8.55 -2.04
CA TYR A 271 -6.64 -7.63 -1.31
C TYR A 271 -6.25 -6.19 -1.61
N LYS A 272 -7.18 -5.39 -2.13
CA LYS A 272 -7.05 -3.93 -2.18
C LYS A 272 -7.30 -3.39 -0.77
N ILE A 273 -6.27 -2.84 -0.13
CA ILE A 273 -6.34 -2.39 1.27
C ILE A 273 -6.38 -0.86 1.42
N ALA A 274 -5.99 -0.11 0.39
CA ALA A 274 -6.11 1.36 0.36
C ALA A 274 -6.10 1.90 -1.08
N ASP A 275 -6.65 3.09 -1.28
CA ASP A 275 -6.69 3.77 -2.60
C ASP A 275 -5.37 4.45 -2.97
N THR A 276 -4.63 4.94 -1.96
CA THR A 276 -3.29 5.51 -2.13
C THR A 276 -2.36 5.03 -1.01
N PHE A 277 -1.04 5.18 -1.21
CA PHE A 277 -0.08 4.87 -0.15
C PHE A 277 -0.25 5.76 1.10
N GLY A 278 -0.70 7.00 0.91
CA GLY A 278 -1.01 7.90 2.01
C GLY A 278 -2.16 7.40 2.89
N ASP A 279 -3.21 6.89 2.27
CA ASP A 279 -4.35 6.29 2.99
C ASP A 279 -3.92 5.07 3.81
N PHE A 280 -3.07 4.22 3.24
CA PHE A 280 -2.50 3.07 3.95
C PHE A 280 -1.67 3.51 5.17
N LEU A 281 -0.79 4.50 5.03
CA LEU A 281 -0.01 5.01 6.15
C LEU A 281 -0.91 5.63 7.23
N LEU A 282 -2.02 6.28 6.85
CA LEU A 282 -3.00 6.78 7.81
C LEU A 282 -3.71 5.65 8.56
N ILE A 283 -4.07 4.55 7.89
CA ILE A 283 -4.64 3.36 8.55
C ILE A 283 -3.68 2.87 9.63
N PHE A 284 -2.39 2.73 9.30
CA PHE A 284 -1.36 2.31 10.25
C PHE A 284 -1.16 3.31 11.40
N ALA A 285 -1.04 4.61 11.09
CA ALA A 285 -0.90 5.65 12.10
C ALA A 285 -2.10 5.67 13.06
N ASN A 286 -3.32 5.48 12.54
CA ASN A 286 -4.54 5.40 13.35
C ASN A 286 -4.54 4.19 14.29
N ASP A 287 -3.99 3.04 13.87
CA ASP A 287 -3.84 1.88 14.76
C ASP A 287 -2.88 2.18 15.92
N LEU A 288 -1.76 2.86 15.65
CA LEU A 288 -0.82 3.30 16.69
C LEU A 288 -1.48 4.27 17.68
N GLU A 289 -2.28 5.22 17.19
CA GLU A 289 -2.98 6.20 18.02
C GLU A 289 -4.12 5.61 18.85
N LYS A 290 -4.82 4.62 18.32
CA LYS A 290 -5.87 3.89 19.04
C LYS A 290 -5.32 2.97 20.13
N GLY A 291 -4.01 2.75 20.15
CA GLY A 291 -3.38 1.81 21.08
C GLY A 291 -3.53 0.35 20.65
N ASN A 292 -3.66 0.09 19.34
CA ASN A 292 -3.78 -1.25 18.78
C ASN A 292 -2.42 -1.95 18.66
N TRP A 293 -1.62 -1.91 19.72
CA TRP A 293 -0.24 -2.38 19.69
C TRP A 293 0.23 -2.86 21.06
N ASP A 294 1.21 -3.75 21.04
CA ASP A 294 2.02 -4.10 22.20
C ASP A 294 3.51 -4.10 21.79
N LEU A 295 4.38 -3.76 22.75
CA LEU A 295 5.83 -3.74 22.55
C LEU A 295 6.45 -4.82 23.43
N ARG A 296 6.91 -5.90 22.81
CA ARG A 296 7.59 -6.99 23.51
C ARG A 296 9.07 -6.70 23.59
N SER A 297 9.67 -6.97 24.75
CA SER A 297 11.11 -6.97 24.90
C SER A 297 11.59 -8.42 25.03
N SER A 298 12.69 -8.76 24.36
CA SER A 298 13.38 -10.05 24.50
C SER A 298 13.89 -10.38 25.92
N SER A 299 13.73 -9.45 26.88
CA SER A 299 14.16 -9.58 28.28
C SER A 299 13.45 -10.65 29.11
N ASP A 300 12.41 -11.31 28.59
CA ASP A 300 11.79 -12.49 29.22
C ASP A 300 12.63 -13.77 29.06
N ASN A 301 13.72 -13.74 28.29
CA ASN A 301 14.69 -14.83 28.16
C ASN A 301 16.03 -14.42 28.81
N GLU A 302 16.33 -14.96 29.99
CA GLU A 302 17.52 -14.65 30.80
C GLU A 302 18.87 -14.97 30.11
N ASP A 303 18.86 -15.60 28.92
CA ASP A 303 20.05 -16.11 28.24
C ASP A 303 20.55 -15.28 27.03
N MET A 304 19.92 -14.13 26.69
CA MET A 304 20.36 -13.32 25.53
C MET A 304 21.19 -12.09 25.94
N VAL A 305 22.45 -12.05 25.47
CA VAL A 305 23.40 -10.94 25.65
C VAL A 305 23.05 -9.79 24.70
N SER A 306 22.61 -8.66 25.27
CA SER A 306 22.64 -7.30 24.71
C SER A 306 22.09 -7.11 23.29
N GLY A 307 20.76 -7.11 23.17
CA GLY A 307 20.00 -6.48 22.09
C GLY A 307 18.57 -6.30 22.58
N VAL A 308 18.15 -5.05 22.85
CA VAL A 308 16.77 -4.79 23.27
C VAL A 308 15.93 -4.81 22.00
N ASP A 309 15.54 -6.01 21.57
CA ASP A 309 14.71 -6.20 20.39
C ASP A 309 13.26 -5.89 20.83
N ALA A 310 12.85 -4.64 20.66
CA ALA A 310 11.48 -4.22 20.88
C ALA A 310 10.62 -4.67 19.67
N GLU A 311 9.92 -5.79 19.82
CA GLU A 311 9.01 -6.30 18.79
C GLU A 311 7.67 -5.59 18.90
N LEU A 312 7.30 -4.85 17.85
CA LEU A 312 6.00 -4.22 17.70
C LEU A 312 5.01 -5.23 17.12
N VAL A 313 3.97 -5.58 17.88
CA VAL A 313 2.92 -6.51 17.45
C VAL A 313 1.55 -5.86 17.48
N PHE A 314 0.66 -6.25 16.56
CA PHE A 314 -0.71 -5.74 16.54
C PHE A 314 -1.54 -6.46 17.60
N VAL A 315 -2.11 -5.70 18.53
CA VAL A 315 -3.05 -6.19 19.53
C VAL A 315 -4.27 -5.28 19.50
N ASP A 316 -5.43 -5.83 19.15
CA ASP A 316 -6.66 -5.05 19.15
C ASP A 316 -6.97 -4.53 20.56
N HIS A 317 -7.06 -3.20 20.71
CA HIS A 317 -7.19 -2.57 22.02
C HIS A 317 -8.49 -2.97 22.75
N GLU A 318 -9.57 -3.26 22.01
CA GLU A 318 -10.88 -3.57 22.57
C GLU A 318 -11.00 -5.04 22.94
N THR A 319 -10.61 -5.93 22.03
CA THR A 319 -10.74 -7.38 22.19
C THR A 319 -9.54 -8.02 22.89
N LYS A 320 -8.42 -7.29 23.00
CA LYS A 320 -7.12 -7.77 23.51
C LYS A 320 -6.57 -8.97 22.75
N LYS A 321 -7.01 -9.16 21.50
CA LYS A 321 -6.57 -10.25 20.64
C LYS A 321 -5.39 -9.79 19.80
N GLU A 322 -4.30 -10.53 19.89
CA GLU A 322 -3.16 -10.41 18.97
C GLU A 322 -3.47 -11.09 17.65
N LEU A 323 -3.13 -10.42 16.55
CA LEU A 323 -3.33 -10.93 15.20
C LEU A 323 -2.16 -10.51 14.30
N PRO A 324 -1.69 -11.38 13.38
CA PRO A 324 -0.76 -10.98 12.34
C PRO A 324 -1.36 -9.83 11.51
N TYR A 325 -0.58 -8.76 11.30
CA TYR A 325 -1.12 -7.54 10.71
C TYR A 325 -1.64 -7.71 9.28
N LEU A 326 -1.03 -8.59 8.49
CA LEU A 326 -1.55 -8.99 7.17
C LEU A 326 -2.98 -9.56 7.24
N ASN A 327 -3.29 -10.35 8.28
CA ASN A 327 -4.64 -10.89 8.48
C ASN A 327 -5.63 -9.79 8.87
N VAL A 328 -5.19 -8.83 9.72
CA VAL A 328 -6.01 -7.67 10.09
C VAL A 328 -6.38 -6.84 8.86
N LEU A 329 -5.43 -6.58 7.97
CA LEU A 329 -5.66 -5.83 6.74
C LEU A 329 -6.60 -6.57 5.78
N LYS A 330 -6.43 -7.88 5.61
CA LYS A 330 -7.33 -8.74 4.84
C LYS A 330 -8.77 -8.70 5.37
N ASP A 331 -8.94 -8.85 6.69
CA ASP A 331 -10.26 -8.88 7.32
C ASP A 331 -10.96 -7.52 7.17
N ARG A 332 -10.22 -6.41 7.31
CA ARG A 332 -10.72 -5.05 7.07
C ARG A 332 -11.14 -4.84 5.62
N ALA A 333 -10.30 -5.20 4.65
CA ALA A 333 -10.63 -5.06 3.23
C ALA A 333 -11.90 -5.86 2.86
N THR A 334 -12.01 -7.09 3.38
CA THR A 334 -13.17 -7.96 3.16
C THR A 334 -14.43 -7.36 3.79
N THR A 335 -14.34 -6.88 5.03
CA THR A 335 -15.46 -6.26 5.75
C THR A 335 -15.93 -4.98 5.08
N LEU A 336 -14.99 -4.13 4.63
CA LEU A 336 -15.30 -2.90 3.89
C LEU A 336 -16.05 -3.21 2.59
N TRP A 337 -15.58 -4.21 1.83
CA TRP A 337 -16.25 -4.63 0.60
C TRP A 337 -17.65 -5.21 0.86
N ILE A 338 -17.80 -6.10 1.84
CA ILE A 338 -19.13 -6.64 2.19
C ILE A 338 -20.08 -5.52 2.62
N SER A 339 -19.57 -4.55 3.38
CA SER A 339 -20.36 -3.40 3.83
C SER A 339 -20.80 -2.52 2.65
N SER A 340 -19.94 -2.31 1.64
CA SER A 340 -20.29 -1.53 0.45
C SER A 340 -21.42 -2.19 -0.36
N LEU A 341 -21.45 -3.53 -0.43
CA LEU A 341 -22.55 -4.26 -1.07
C LEU A 341 -23.88 -4.13 -0.31
N SER A 342 -23.82 -4.00 1.01
CA SER A 342 -25.03 -3.85 1.84
C SER A 342 -25.62 -2.45 1.82
N ALA A 343 -24.81 -1.43 1.53
CA ALA A 343 -25.24 -0.02 1.49
C ALA A 343 -25.98 0.34 0.18
N GLU A 344 -25.90 -0.51 -0.84
CA GLU A 344 -26.57 -0.33 -2.15
C GLU A 344 -27.97 -1.00 -2.22
N ASN A 345 -28.41 -1.69 -1.16
CA ASN A 345 -29.78 -2.22 -1.01
C ASN A 345 -30.58 -1.39 0.00
#